data_AF-A0A4R2N527-F1
#
_entry.id   AF-A0A4R2N527-F1
#
_cell.length_a   1.000
_cell.length_b   1.000
_cell.length_c   1.000
_cell.angle_alpha   90.00
_cell.angle_beta   90.00
_cell.angle_gamma   90.00
#
_symmetry.space_group_name_H-M   'P 1'
#
loop_
_entity.id
_entity.type
_entity.pdbx_description
1 polymer ?
#
loop_
_entity_poly.entity_id
_entity_poly.type
_entity_poly.pdbx_seq_one_letter_code
_entity_poly.pdbx_strand_id
1 'polypeptide(L)'
;MREAGVHVYKNLQAVPTGVTPFCLEPSVERNKQLSRLTNLVADILTVTKGKAKQLLEQHPQDAEGLYNALIFARGNSPEEGGMADAVSQKWRGTTMALLPASDWISHQGPNPDAFLVRQDTLGNHASLRHVSLQTLDYRESFDPARDRVALLKELRSKLPASVRAQFQSLLTLISEAETPFLKRRLAAYPHNDDLHLLLLIENLEHLFNVRKHDAERVLRRRHDYPDTVPTPPNHFVGLANAAYKAALADFSQTDGPTTLDFSVTVQNEPGHLILMVMFNICANRQLLERARQQALTATAGEANGKFLDALNRAGIHELDTFEFSGRNPKWAPGHPRYALYQNCAGASLDDYEAALDGMSLVDCTRAGLVAQFGPGSQWAKTAGCKPLLDYDLNWVMRLAEVNHEHFRGTRLGGREATYVTWHTAVMAVMACWHSNPSVQKVHAPSERQVRAFPARNAGREWSPTAEHLALYAVMTGQLLFGNSGLTLRSDTVAEYVQAHVHIHAATQGLISKVFKQGSPRMLLAYSIRLSLAGRRPQPC
;
A
#
# COMPACT_ATOMS: atom_id res chain seq x y z
N MET A 1 -47.68 11.55 -38.50
CA MET A 1 -48.93 11.65 -37.71
C MET A 1 -49.22 10.30 -37.08
N ARG A 2 -48.92 10.14 -35.79
CA ARG A 2 -49.53 9.19 -34.84
C ARG A 2 -48.95 9.48 -33.46
N GLU A 3 -49.86 9.58 -32.51
CA GLU A 3 -49.71 10.00 -31.12
C GLU A 3 -48.88 9.03 -30.28
N ALA A 4 -48.15 9.54 -29.29
CA ALA A 4 -47.67 8.75 -28.16
C ALA A 4 -47.86 9.59 -26.89
N GLY A 5 -48.61 9.00 -25.96
CA GLY A 5 -49.20 9.66 -24.81
C GLY A 5 -48.21 10.07 -23.72
N VAL A 6 -48.55 11.19 -23.10
CA VAL A 6 -47.94 11.72 -21.88
C VAL A 6 -48.51 10.94 -20.70
N HIS A 7 -47.69 10.12 -20.04
CA HIS A 7 -48.03 9.58 -18.73
C HIS A 7 -47.55 10.54 -17.64
N VAL A 8 -48.51 11.26 -17.07
CA VAL A 8 -48.37 12.10 -15.88
C VAL A 8 -48.37 11.19 -14.65
N TYR A 9 -47.23 11.07 -13.96
CA TYR A 9 -47.20 10.55 -12.59
C TYR A 9 -47.56 11.68 -11.62
N LYS A 10 -48.84 11.77 -11.26
CA LYS A 10 -49.31 12.41 -10.03
C LYS A 10 -49.33 11.34 -8.94
N ASN A 11 -48.40 11.42 -7.99
CA ASN A 11 -48.56 10.99 -6.59
C ASN A 11 -47.29 11.34 -5.79
N LEU A 12 -47.11 12.63 -5.49
CA LEU A 12 -46.28 13.08 -4.37
C LEU A 12 -47.20 13.11 -3.15
N GLN A 13 -47.33 11.97 -2.47
CA GLN A 13 -47.84 11.96 -1.10
C GLN A 13 -46.73 12.51 -0.18
N ALA A 14 -47.16 13.38 0.74
CA ALA A 14 -46.31 14.09 1.67
C ALA A 14 -45.36 13.15 2.42
N VAL A 15 -44.07 13.47 2.39
CA VAL A 15 -43.07 12.89 3.28
C VAL A 15 -43.42 13.33 4.72
N PRO A 16 -43.62 12.41 5.68
CA PRO A 16 -43.83 12.80 7.06
C PRO A 16 -42.53 13.41 7.59
N THR A 17 -42.54 14.71 7.87
CA THR A 17 -41.43 15.44 8.50
C THR A 17 -41.38 15.23 10.02
N GLY A 18 -41.90 14.09 10.50
CA GLY A 18 -41.78 13.66 11.88
C GLY A 18 -40.50 12.86 12.09
N VAL A 19 -39.43 13.52 12.53
CA VAL A 19 -38.32 12.81 13.20
C VAL A 19 -38.87 12.24 14.49
N THR A 20 -39.29 10.98 14.48
CA THR A 20 -39.61 10.25 15.70
C THR A 20 -38.30 10.05 16.48
N PRO A 21 -38.18 10.56 17.71
CA PRO A 21 -36.99 10.32 18.52
C PRO A 21 -36.91 8.83 18.84
N PHE A 22 -35.82 8.17 18.43
CA PHE A 22 -35.29 6.92 18.99
C PHE A 22 -36.32 5.97 19.65
N CYS A 23 -37.35 5.52 18.92
CA CYS A 23 -38.26 4.49 19.41
C CYS A 23 -37.62 3.12 19.25
N LEU A 24 -36.66 2.81 20.12
CA LEU A 24 -36.16 1.46 20.25
C LEU A 24 -37.22 0.57 20.92
N GLU A 25 -37.48 -0.55 20.25
CA GLU A 25 -38.14 -1.76 20.76
C GLU A 25 -37.52 -2.25 22.10
N PRO A 26 -38.16 -3.20 22.83
CA PRO A 26 -37.99 -3.42 24.28
C PRO A 26 -36.56 -3.30 24.84
N SER A 27 -36.43 -2.83 26.08
CA SER A 27 -35.15 -2.47 26.75
C SER A 27 -33.99 -3.47 26.57
N VAL A 28 -34.28 -4.76 26.43
CA VAL A 28 -33.30 -5.81 26.17
C VAL A 28 -32.64 -5.70 24.79
N GLU A 29 -33.41 -5.42 23.74
CA GLU A 29 -32.87 -5.32 22.37
C GLU A 29 -32.04 -4.05 22.19
N ARG A 30 -32.49 -2.94 22.78
CA ARG A 30 -31.69 -1.71 22.90
C ARG A 30 -30.33 -1.94 23.52
N ASN A 31 -30.26 -2.68 24.62
CA ASN A 31 -29.00 -2.96 25.30
C ASN A 31 -28.06 -3.82 24.45
N LYS A 32 -28.59 -4.80 23.72
CA LYS A 32 -27.81 -5.61 22.77
C LYS A 32 -27.26 -4.76 21.62
N GLN A 33 -28.10 -3.91 21.04
CA GLN A 33 -27.72 -3.01 19.95
C GLN A 33 -26.64 -2.01 20.37
N LEU A 34 -26.80 -1.38 21.53
CA LEU A 34 -25.79 -0.47 22.08
C LEU A 34 -24.48 -1.21 22.38
N SER A 35 -24.54 -2.43 22.92
CA SER A 35 -23.35 -3.25 23.16
C SER A 35 -22.60 -3.56 21.86
N ARG A 36 -23.33 -3.93 20.79
CA ARG A 36 -22.76 -4.17 19.45
C ARG A 36 -22.09 -2.92 18.89
N LEU A 37 -22.77 -1.76 18.94
CA LEU A 37 -22.21 -0.50 18.48
C LEU A 37 -20.96 -0.11 19.29
N THR A 38 -21.01 -0.29 20.62
CA THR A 38 -19.88 -0.03 21.51
C THR A 38 -18.65 -0.86 21.13
N ASN A 39 -18.83 -2.14 20.82
CA ASN A 39 -17.72 -3.00 20.36
C ASN A 39 -17.15 -2.52 19.02
N LEU A 40 -18.00 -2.21 18.05
CA LEU A 40 -17.54 -1.72 16.74
C LEU A 40 -16.79 -0.39 16.85
N VAL A 41 -17.31 0.55 17.62
CA VAL A 41 -16.65 1.85 17.85
C VAL A 41 -15.34 1.66 18.60
N ALA A 42 -15.28 0.75 19.57
CA ALA A 42 -14.04 0.40 20.26
C ALA A 42 -12.97 -0.13 19.30
N ASP A 43 -13.33 -1.04 18.40
CA ASP A 43 -12.41 -1.64 17.44
C ASP A 43 -12.01 -0.67 16.32
N ILE A 44 -12.93 0.18 15.85
CA ILE A 44 -12.61 1.21 14.84
C ILE A 44 -11.67 2.26 15.45
N LEU A 45 -11.99 2.78 16.62
CA LEU A 45 -11.19 3.83 17.27
C LEU A 45 -9.94 3.27 17.98
N THR A 46 -9.81 1.95 18.08
CA THR A 46 -8.77 1.27 18.87
C THR A 46 -8.71 1.80 20.30
N VAL A 47 -9.86 1.78 20.98
CA VAL A 47 -10.01 2.21 22.38
C VAL A 47 -10.65 1.12 23.21
N THR A 48 -10.63 1.25 24.54
CA THR A 48 -11.36 0.34 25.42
C THR A 48 -12.87 0.47 25.22
N LYS A 49 -13.61 -0.61 25.47
CA LYS A 49 -15.09 -0.59 25.43
C LYS A 49 -15.69 0.47 26.34
N GLY A 50 -15.10 0.68 27.51
CA GLY A 50 -15.50 1.75 28.44
C GLY A 50 -15.36 3.15 27.83
N LYS A 51 -14.25 3.41 27.12
CA LYS A 51 -14.05 4.68 26.44
C LYS A 51 -15.00 4.86 25.25
N ALA A 52 -15.21 3.83 24.44
CA ALA A 52 -16.16 3.86 23.34
C ALA A 52 -17.60 4.14 23.83
N LYS A 53 -18.01 3.49 24.93
CA LYS A 53 -19.30 3.75 25.58
C LYS A 53 -19.42 5.21 26.02
N GLN A 54 -18.40 5.74 26.69
CA GLN A 54 -18.36 7.14 27.11
C GLN A 54 -18.53 8.10 25.92
N LEU A 55 -17.83 7.84 24.81
CA LEU A 55 -17.95 8.67 23.60
C LEU A 55 -19.36 8.61 22.99
N LEU A 56 -19.99 7.43 22.94
CA LEU A 56 -21.36 7.28 22.46
C LEU A 56 -22.37 8.02 23.34
N GLU A 57 -22.17 8.02 24.66
CA GLU A 57 -23.00 8.77 25.62
C GLU A 57 -22.81 10.28 25.51
N GLN A 58 -21.59 10.74 25.20
CA GLN A 58 -21.26 12.16 25.00
C GLN A 58 -21.78 12.70 23.67
N HIS A 59 -22.02 11.84 22.67
CA HIS A 59 -22.44 12.21 21.32
C HIS A 59 -23.69 11.43 20.87
N PRO A 60 -24.86 11.64 21.50
CA PRO A 60 -26.05 10.82 21.27
C PRO A 60 -26.59 10.90 19.84
N GLN A 61 -26.52 12.06 19.18
CA GLN A 61 -26.95 12.23 17.79
C GLN A 61 -26.04 11.46 16.81
N ASP A 62 -24.73 11.53 17.02
CA ASP A 62 -23.77 10.78 16.21
C ASP A 62 -23.90 9.28 16.48
N ALA A 63 -24.18 8.86 17.72
CA ALA A 63 -24.40 7.46 18.08
C ALA A 63 -25.58 6.84 17.30
N GLU A 64 -26.67 7.59 17.12
CA GLU A 64 -27.80 7.18 16.28
C GLU A 64 -27.38 7.04 14.80
N GLY A 65 -26.70 8.06 14.26
CA GLY A 65 -26.21 8.02 12.89
C GLY A 65 -25.27 6.83 12.64
N LEU A 66 -24.36 6.56 13.57
CA LEU A 66 -23.44 5.43 13.53
C LEU A 66 -24.17 4.09 13.64
N TYR A 67 -25.17 3.97 14.49
CA TYR A 67 -25.99 2.75 14.57
C TYR A 67 -26.63 2.42 13.21
N ASN A 68 -27.27 3.42 12.61
CA ASN A 68 -27.93 3.27 11.32
C ASN A 68 -26.93 2.93 10.20
N ALA A 69 -25.78 3.58 10.17
CA ALA A 69 -24.77 3.34 9.15
C ALA A 69 -24.02 2.00 9.31
N LEU A 70 -23.62 1.64 10.54
CA LEU A 70 -22.75 0.50 10.80
C LEU A 70 -23.50 -0.83 11.01
N ILE A 71 -24.71 -0.78 11.57
CA ILE A 71 -25.48 -1.97 11.93
C ILE A 71 -26.66 -2.16 10.98
N PHE A 72 -27.39 -1.09 10.64
CA PHE A 72 -28.62 -1.20 9.87
C PHE A 72 -28.40 -1.28 8.35
N ALA A 73 -27.43 -0.54 7.80
CA ALA A 73 -27.22 -0.40 6.35
C ALA A 73 -26.93 -1.73 5.59
N ARG A 74 -26.63 -2.84 6.28
CA ARG A 74 -26.45 -4.16 5.66
C ARG A 74 -27.28 -5.28 6.27
N GLY A 75 -27.91 -5.05 7.43
CA GLY A 75 -28.71 -6.05 8.12
C GLY A 75 -30.09 -6.29 7.50
N ASN A 76 -30.58 -5.37 6.66
CA ASN A 76 -31.97 -5.35 6.18
C ASN A 76 -32.09 -5.15 4.66
N SER A 77 -31.17 -5.66 3.82
CA SER A 77 -31.56 -5.92 2.42
C SER A 77 -32.57 -7.06 2.46
N PRO A 78 -33.89 -6.81 2.29
CA PRO A 78 -34.91 -7.84 2.45
C PRO A 78 -34.82 -8.91 1.34
N GLU A 79 -34.05 -8.63 0.29
CA GLU A 79 -33.87 -9.50 -0.88
C GLU A 79 -32.76 -10.55 -0.69
N GLU A 80 -31.86 -10.38 0.29
CA GLU A 80 -30.79 -11.34 0.57
C GLU A 80 -30.97 -11.92 1.98
N GLY A 81 -31.86 -12.91 2.10
CA GLY A 81 -32.22 -13.56 3.36
C GLY A 81 -30.99 -13.90 4.21
N GLY A 82 -30.92 -13.25 5.38
CA GLY A 82 -30.04 -13.61 6.50
C GLY A 82 -28.63 -14.06 6.08
N MET A 83 -27.79 -13.12 5.64
CA MET A 83 -26.34 -13.37 5.50
C MET A 83 -25.81 -14.10 6.75
N ALA A 84 -25.24 -15.30 6.56
CA ALA A 84 -24.64 -16.07 7.65
C ALA A 84 -23.63 -15.22 8.44
N ASP A 85 -23.56 -15.40 9.76
CA ASP A 85 -22.71 -14.61 10.67
C ASP A 85 -21.25 -14.48 10.20
N ALA A 86 -20.73 -15.50 9.52
CA ALA A 86 -19.38 -15.50 8.93
C ALA A 86 -19.19 -14.44 7.82
N VAL A 87 -20.19 -14.23 6.95
CA VAL A 87 -20.14 -13.21 5.88
C VAL A 87 -20.28 -11.81 6.49
N SER A 88 -21.03 -11.68 7.59
CA SER A 88 -21.11 -10.44 8.37
C SER A 88 -19.76 -10.08 9.01
N GLN A 89 -19.04 -11.06 9.56
CA GLN A 89 -17.70 -10.84 10.14
C GLN A 89 -16.66 -10.47 9.09
N LYS A 90 -16.60 -11.18 7.96
CA LYS A 90 -15.69 -10.89 6.84
C LYS A 90 -15.92 -9.48 6.30
N TRP A 91 -17.18 -9.10 6.11
CA TRP A 91 -17.54 -7.72 5.73
C TRP A 91 -17.11 -6.68 6.74
N ARG A 92 -17.41 -6.87 8.03
CA ARG A 92 -16.98 -5.93 9.07
C ARG A 92 -15.46 -5.78 9.07
N GLY A 93 -14.73 -6.89 9.01
CA GLY A 93 -13.26 -6.89 8.98
C GLY A 93 -12.68 -6.10 7.82
N THR A 94 -13.14 -6.33 6.60
CA THR A 94 -12.54 -5.71 5.40
C THR A 94 -13.14 -4.34 5.05
N THR A 95 -14.44 -4.15 5.24
CA THR A 95 -15.15 -2.91 4.86
C THR A 95 -14.97 -1.82 5.91
N MET A 96 -15.10 -2.15 7.19
CA MET A 96 -14.89 -1.19 8.29
C MET A 96 -13.43 -1.07 8.71
N ALA A 97 -12.54 -1.96 8.23
CA ALA A 97 -11.14 -2.01 8.66
C ALA A 97 -11.02 -2.00 10.20
N LEU A 98 -11.66 -2.96 10.86
CA LEU A 98 -11.60 -3.08 12.32
C LEU A 98 -10.16 -3.35 12.77
N LEU A 99 -9.73 -2.66 13.83
CA LEU A 99 -8.39 -2.84 14.39
C LEU A 99 -8.46 -2.76 15.92
N PRO A 100 -8.83 -3.87 16.59
CA PRO A 100 -8.93 -3.94 18.05
C PRO A 100 -7.63 -3.54 18.75
N ALA A 101 -7.73 -3.01 19.97
CA ALA A 101 -6.56 -2.64 20.77
C ALA A 101 -5.65 -3.83 21.10
N SER A 102 -6.17 -5.05 21.11
CA SER A 102 -5.39 -6.30 21.28
C SER A 102 -4.41 -6.57 20.14
N ASP A 103 -4.64 -5.94 18.99
CA ASP A 103 -3.86 -6.17 17.78
C ASP A 103 -2.67 -5.23 17.68
N TRP A 104 -2.51 -4.34 18.65
CA TRP A 104 -1.43 -3.38 18.74
C TRP A 104 -0.34 -3.92 19.66
N ILE A 105 0.88 -4.01 19.12
CA ILE A 105 2.07 -4.39 19.87
C ILE A 105 2.96 -3.16 19.99
N SER A 106 3.31 -2.78 21.21
CA SER A 106 4.35 -1.77 21.42
C SER A 106 5.66 -2.29 20.85
N HIS A 107 6.28 -1.52 19.96
CA HIS A 107 7.55 -1.90 19.36
C HIS A 107 8.66 -1.71 20.39
N GLN A 108 9.38 -2.78 20.74
CA GLN A 108 10.54 -2.70 21.62
C GLN A 108 11.68 -1.98 20.89
N GLY A 109 11.70 -0.66 20.98
CA GLY A 109 12.71 0.20 20.39
C GLY A 109 12.78 1.54 21.14
N PRO A 110 13.73 2.41 20.77
CA PRO A 110 13.94 3.70 21.44
C PRO A 110 12.84 4.73 21.16
N ASN A 111 11.86 4.40 20.32
CA ASN A 111 10.68 5.23 20.11
C ASN A 111 9.50 4.62 20.88
N PRO A 112 9.09 5.19 22.03
CA PRO A 112 7.98 4.66 22.82
C PRO A 112 6.63 4.77 22.10
N ASP A 113 6.52 5.65 21.10
CA ASP A 113 5.32 5.81 20.28
C ASP A 113 5.29 4.86 19.07
N ALA A 114 6.37 4.12 18.83
CA ALA A 114 6.38 3.14 17.75
C ALA A 114 5.61 1.89 18.17
N PHE A 115 4.74 1.41 17.29
CA PHE A 115 3.99 0.19 17.48
C PHE A 115 3.83 -0.53 16.15
N LEU A 116 3.47 -1.79 16.24
CA LEU A 116 3.18 -2.66 15.11
C LEU A 116 1.80 -3.25 15.27
N VAL A 117 1.05 -3.31 14.18
CA VAL A 117 -0.11 -4.18 14.11
C VAL A 117 0.36 -5.63 13.98
N ARG A 118 -0.25 -6.51 14.77
CA ARG A 118 -0.06 -7.96 14.77
C ARG A 118 -0.20 -8.54 13.37
N GLN A 119 0.77 -9.35 12.94
CA GLN A 119 0.73 -9.99 11.63
C GLN A 119 -0.24 -11.18 11.58
N ASP A 120 -0.43 -11.87 12.71
CA ASP A 120 -1.33 -13.02 12.84
C ASP A 120 -2.82 -12.62 12.79
N THR A 121 -3.14 -11.34 12.99
CA THR A 121 -4.53 -10.84 12.91
C THR A 121 -4.95 -10.47 11.49
N LEU A 122 -4.02 -10.47 10.53
CA LEU A 122 -4.26 -10.14 9.12
C LEU A 122 -5.18 -11.12 8.37
N GLY A 123 -5.31 -12.36 8.86
CA GLY A 123 -6.22 -13.37 8.27
C GLY A 123 -7.69 -12.96 8.35
N ASN A 124 -8.06 -12.23 9.42
CA ASN A 124 -9.43 -11.77 9.69
C ASN A 124 -9.68 -10.32 9.24
N HIS A 125 -8.62 -9.53 9.06
CA HIS A 125 -8.66 -8.10 8.76
C HIS A 125 -7.79 -7.80 7.54
N ALA A 126 -8.23 -8.26 6.37
CA ALA A 126 -7.44 -8.12 5.15
C ALA A 126 -7.47 -6.68 4.63
N SER A 127 -6.28 -6.17 4.30
CA SER A 127 -6.14 -5.00 3.42
C SER A 127 -6.92 -5.22 2.13
N LEU A 128 -7.83 -4.29 1.81
CA LEU A 128 -8.59 -4.30 0.55
C LEU A 128 -7.68 -4.30 -0.69
N ARG A 129 -6.48 -3.72 -0.57
CA ARG A 129 -5.44 -3.75 -1.62
C ARG A 129 -4.90 -5.15 -1.91
N HIS A 130 -4.87 -6.00 -0.89
CA HIS A 130 -4.33 -7.35 -0.97
C HIS A 130 -5.41 -8.44 -0.88
N VAL A 131 -6.70 -8.06 -0.87
CA VAL A 131 -7.78 -9.01 -1.11
C VAL A 131 -7.69 -9.46 -2.57
N SER A 132 -7.12 -10.63 -2.78
CA SER A 132 -7.09 -11.26 -4.10
C SER A 132 -8.53 -11.53 -4.55
N LEU A 133 -8.91 -11.06 -5.74
CA LEU A 133 -10.17 -11.40 -6.42
C LEU A 133 -10.39 -12.93 -6.50
N GLN A 134 -9.34 -13.74 -6.39
CA GLN A 134 -9.41 -15.20 -6.39
C GLN A 134 -9.83 -15.81 -5.03
N THR A 135 -9.80 -15.04 -3.94
CA THR A 135 -10.24 -15.48 -2.60
C THR A 135 -11.67 -15.06 -2.26
N LEU A 136 -12.25 -14.19 -3.08
CA LEU A 136 -13.68 -13.97 -3.12
C LEU A 136 -14.22 -15.06 -4.05
N ASP A 137 -14.74 -16.13 -3.47
CA ASP A 137 -15.47 -17.12 -4.24
C ASP A 137 -16.59 -16.36 -4.95
N TYR A 138 -16.55 -16.29 -6.28
CA TYR A 138 -17.42 -15.44 -7.13
C TYR A 138 -18.93 -15.71 -6.96
N ARG A 139 -19.28 -16.67 -6.11
CA ARG A 139 -20.64 -17.03 -5.70
C ARG A 139 -21.19 -16.16 -4.57
N GLU A 140 -20.36 -15.42 -3.84
CA GLU A 140 -20.80 -14.47 -2.81
C GLU A 140 -21.06 -13.08 -3.45
N SER A 141 -22.21 -12.44 -3.19
CA SER A 141 -22.57 -11.08 -3.64
C SER A 141 -21.72 -9.96 -3.02
N PHE A 142 -20.58 -10.31 -2.43
CA PHE A 142 -19.75 -9.44 -1.60
C PHE A 142 -18.66 -8.77 -2.42
N ASP A 143 -18.80 -7.46 -2.62
CA ASP A 143 -17.76 -6.57 -3.15
C ASP A 143 -17.28 -5.63 -2.02
N PRO A 144 -16.15 -5.96 -1.35
CA PRO A 144 -15.63 -5.18 -0.24
C PRO A 144 -15.36 -3.70 -0.56
N ALA A 145 -14.94 -3.40 -1.80
CA ALA A 145 -14.61 -2.04 -2.23
C ALA A 145 -15.88 -1.21 -2.44
N ARG A 146 -16.86 -1.77 -3.17
CA ARG A 146 -18.17 -1.14 -3.35
C ARG A 146 -18.87 -0.92 -2.00
N ASP A 147 -18.85 -1.92 -1.14
CA ASP A 147 -19.46 -1.86 0.19
C ASP A 147 -18.81 -0.78 1.06
N ARG A 148 -17.50 -0.57 0.93
CA ARG A 148 -16.79 0.51 1.65
C ARG A 148 -17.20 1.88 1.16
N VAL A 149 -17.26 2.08 -0.15
CA VAL A 149 -17.75 3.33 -0.73
C VAL A 149 -19.19 3.61 -0.27
N ALA A 150 -20.06 2.59 -0.26
CA ALA A 150 -21.42 2.72 0.24
C ALA A 150 -21.46 3.11 1.73
N LEU A 151 -20.67 2.44 2.58
CA LEU A 151 -20.55 2.76 4.00
C LEU A 151 -20.07 4.21 4.23
N LEU A 152 -19.02 4.64 3.52
CA LEU A 152 -18.48 6.00 3.65
C LEU A 152 -19.48 7.06 3.19
N LYS A 153 -20.24 6.80 2.11
CA LYS A 153 -21.34 7.67 1.66
C LYS A 153 -22.44 7.74 2.71
N GLU A 154 -22.78 6.63 3.33
CA GLU A 154 -23.81 6.59 4.36
C GLU A 154 -23.38 7.31 5.64
N LEU A 155 -22.15 7.09 6.12
CA LEU A 155 -21.59 7.85 7.24
C LEU A 155 -21.54 9.34 6.92
N ARG A 156 -21.13 9.71 5.70
CA ARG A 156 -21.17 11.10 5.22
C ARG A 156 -22.59 11.65 5.20
N SER A 157 -23.61 10.84 4.89
CA SER A 157 -25.01 11.29 4.84
C SER A 157 -25.55 11.67 6.23
N LYS A 158 -25.02 11.06 7.29
CA LYS A 158 -25.40 11.32 8.69
C LYS A 158 -24.78 12.57 9.30
N LEU A 159 -23.75 13.15 8.67
CA LEU A 159 -23.15 14.39 9.15
C LEU A 159 -24.05 15.61 8.85
N PRO A 160 -24.12 16.60 9.76
CA PRO A 160 -24.79 17.87 9.49
C PRO A 160 -24.23 18.57 8.26
N ALA A 161 -25.07 19.29 7.52
CA ALA A 161 -24.66 19.95 6.27
C ALA A 161 -23.49 20.93 6.44
N SER A 162 -23.46 21.69 7.55
CA SER A 162 -22.36 22.59 7.89
C SER A 162 -21.04 21.85 8.07
N VAL A 163 -21.06 20.71 8.75
CA VAL A 163 -19.89 19.86 8.99
C VAL A 163 -19.40 19.25 7.69
N ARG A 164 -20.31 18.74 6.85
CA ARG A 164 -19.95 18.22 5.52
C ARG A 164 -19.26 19.28 4.67
N ALA A 165 -19.80 20.50 4.64
CA ALA A 165 -19.21 21.61 3.91
C ALA A 165 -17.82 21.97 4.44
N GLN A 166 -17.66 22.05 5.77
CA GLN A 166 -16.39 22.36 6.41
C GLN A 166 -15.29 21.33 6.10
N PHE A 167 -15.63 20.05 6.13
CA PHE A 167 -14.68 18.94 5.94
C PHE A 167 -14.70 18.35 4.52
N GLN A 168 -15.30 19.05 3.54
CA GLN A 168 -15.52 18.51 2.19
C GLN A 168 -14.22 18.04 1.52
N SER A 169 -13.10 18.73 1.72
CA SER A 169 -11.80 18.34 1.16
C SER A 169 -11.31 16.97 1.65
N LEU A 170 -11.68 16.58 2.88
CA LEU A 170 -11.35 15.29 3.48
C LEU A 170 -12.40 14.23 3.19
N LEU A 171 -13.68 14.62 3.03
CA LEU A 171 -14.84 13.74 2.87
C LEU A 171 -15.19 13.42 1.40
N THR A 172 -14.52 14.05 0.45
CA THR A 172 -14.62 13.72 -0.98
C THR A 172 -14.05 12.33 -1.22
N LEU A 173 -14.79 11.47 -1.93
CA LEU A 173 -14.25 10.18 -2.36
C LEU A 173 -13.25 10.38 -3.48
N ILE A 174 -12.23 9.53 -3.56
CA ILE A 174 -11.22 9.60 -4.62
C ILE A 174 -11.87 9.45 -6.00
N SER A 175 -12.93 8.63 -6.14
CA SER A 175 -13.70 8.49 -7.38
C SER A 175 -14.51 9.71 -7.76
N GLU A 176 -14.89 10.55 -6.79
CA GLU A 176 -15.58 11.82 -7.00
C GLU A 176 -14.59 12.94 -7.38
N ALA A 177 -13.28 12.70 -7.28
CA ALA A 177 -12.26 13.68 -7.59
C ALA A 177 -12.09 13.88 -9.11
N GLU A 178 -12.10 15.13 -9.56
CA GLU A 178 -11.95 15.45 -10.99
C GLU A 178 -10.49 15.44 -11.48
N THR A 179 -9.53 14.99 -10.68
CA THR A 179 -8.12 15.01 -11.09
C THR A 179 -7.79 13.80 -12.00
N PRO A 180 -7.21 14.01 -13.20
CA PRO A 180 -6.85 12.92 -14.11
C PRO A 180 -5.90 11.89 -13.49
N PHE A 181 -5.03 12.33 -12.58
CA PHE A 181 -4.12 11.46 -11.85
C PHE A 181 -4.86 10.46 -10.96
N LEU A 182 -5.80 10.92 -10.12
CA LEU A 182 -6.55 10.03 -9.23
C LEU A 182 -7.42 9.05 -10.01
N LYS A 183 -7.99 9.49 -11.14
CA LYS A 183 -8.74 8.60 -12.05
C LYS A 183 -7.87 7.47 -12.61
N ARG A 184 -6.65 7.77 -13.09
CA ARG A 184 -5.71 6.74 -13.57
C ARG A 184 -5.32 5.76 -12.47
N ARG A 185 -5.08 6.28 -11.27
CA ARG A 185 -4.73 5.46 -10.11
C ARG A 185 -5.86 4.52 -9.70
N LEU A 186 -7.10 5.00 -9.64
CA LEU A 186 -8.26 4.17 -9.36
C LEU A 186 -8.52 3.15 -10.47
N ALA A 187 -8.27 3.50 -11.73
CA ALA A 187 -8.36 2.53 -12.82
C ALA A 187 -7.36 1.37 -12.63
N ALA A 188 -6.14 1.66 -12.15
CA ALA A 188 -5.14 0.64 -11.83
C ALA A 188 -5.46 -0.16 -10.56
N TYR A 189 -6.10 0.48 -9.58
CA TYR A 189 -6.45 -0.13 -8.28
C TYR A 189 -7.86 0.28 -7.82
N PRO A 190 -8.93 -0.32 -8.38
CA PRO A 190 -10.32 0.10 -8.07
C PRO A 190 -10.70 -0.05 -6.59
N HIS A 191 -10.11 -1.03 -5.91
CA HIS A 191 -10.27 -1.25 -4.47
C HIS A 191 -9.62 -0.17 -3.58
N ASN A 192 -8.90 0.79 -4.18
CA ASN A 192 -8.35 1.95 -3.49
C ASN A 192 -9.31 3.14 -3.44
N ASP A 193 -10.56 2.99 -3.91
CA ASP A 193 -11.55 4.05 -3.69
C ASP A 193 -11.86 4.19 -2.19
N ASP A 194 -11.63 5.39 -1.69
CA ASP A 194 -11.70 5.74 -0.28
C ASP A 194 -11.89 7.26 -0.17
N LEU A 195 -11.89 7.80 1.05
CA LEU A 195 -11.83 9.25 1.25
C LEU A 195 -10.50 9.83 0.78
N HIS A 196 -10.51 11.09 0.32
CA HIS A 196 -9.32 11.91 0.08
C HIS A 196 -8.33 11.93 1.25
N LEU A 197 -8.81 11.68 2.46
CA LEU A 197 -7.98 11.47 3.64
C LEU A 197 -6.85 10.44 3.42
N LEU A 198 -7.09 9.38 2.65
CA LEU A 198 -6.06 8.38 2.35
C LEU A 198 -4.82 9.00 1.67
N LEU A 199 -5.03 10.00 0.80
CA LEU A 199 -3.93 10.72 0.14
C LEU A 199 -3.11 11.54 1.14
N LEU A 200 -3.72 12.04 2.21
CA LEU A 200 -2.99 12.71 3.29
C LEU A 200 -2.13 11.73 4.07
N ILE A 201 -2.62 10.51 4.30
CA ILE A 201 -1.85 9.46 4.96
C ILE A 201 -0.61 9.13 4.12
N GLU A 202 -0.77 8.96 2.82
CA GLU A 202 0.35 8.67 1.91
C GLU A 202 1.34 9.83 1.81
N ASN A 203 0.86 11.08 1.84
CA ASN A 203 1.75 12.25 1.91
C ASN A 203 2.59 12.26 3.19
N LEU A 204 2.02 11.85 4.32
CA LEU A 204 2.74 11.75 5.58
C LEU A 204 3.81 10.65 5.52
N GLU A 205 3.50 9.52 4.87
CA GLU A 205 4.48 8.44 4.64
C GLU A 205 5.60 8.88 3.68
N HIS A 206 5.26 9.61 2.63
CA HIS A 206 6.25 10.21 1.73
C HIS A 206 7.15 11.20 2.47
N LEU A 207 6.57 12.08 3.30
CA LEU A 207 7.33 12.99 4.15
C LEU A 207 8.28 12.24 5.08
N PHE A 208 7.81 11.16 5.71
CA PHE A 208 8.68 10.29 6.52
C PHE A 208 9.85 9.74 5.70
N ASN A 209 9.62 9.26 4.47
CA ASN A 209 10.68 8.75 3.61
C ASN A 209 11.70 9.82 3.21
N VAL A 210 11.23 11.04 2.90
CA VAL A 210 12.11 12.20 2.63
C VAL A 210 12.97 12.50 3.86
N ARG A 211 12.37 12.56 5.06
CA ARG A 211 13.12 12.82 6.30
C ARG A 211 14.07 11.69 6.68
N LYS A 212 13.72 10.44 6.37
CA LYS A 212 14.63 9.31 6.51
C LYS A 212 15.84 9.46 5.60
N HIS A 213 15.62 9.85 4.35
CA HIS A 213 16.71 10.09 3.39
C HIS A 213 17.62 11.26 3.84
N ASP A 214 17.05 12.35 4.34
CA ASP A 214 17.81 13.46 4.93
C ASP A 214 18.68 12.99 6.11
N ALA A 215 18.10 12.22 7.04
CA ALA A 215 18.82 11.66 8.18
C ALA A 215 19.94 10.70 7.74
N GLU A 216 19.68 9.87 6.72
CA GLU A 216 20.65 8.95 6.14
C GLU A 216 21.83 9.70 5.51
N ARG A 217 21.58 10.79 4.78
CA ARG A 217 22.65 11.63 4.21
C ARG A 217 23.56 12.23 5.29
N VAL A 218 22.98 12.69 6.40
CA VAL A 218 23.76 13.21 7.54
C VAL A 218 24.60 12.11 8.17
N LEU A 219 24.01 10.93 8.40
CA LEU A 219 24.71 9.76 8.91
C LEU A 219 25.90 9.38 8.01
N ARG A 220 25.67 9.29 6.70
CA ARG A 220 26.70 8.90 5.73
C ARG A 220 27.88 9.85 5.71
N ARG A 221 27.63 11.18 5.71
CA ARG A 221 28.70 12.18 5.80
C ARG A 221 29.50 12.06 7.10
N ARG A 222 28.84 11.74 8.21
CA ARG A 222 29.48 11.59 9.51
C ARG A 222 30.40 10.36 9.57
N HIS A 223 30.04 9.28 8.88
CA HIS A 223 30.75 8.01 8.92
C HIS A 223 31.58 7.72 7.65
N ASP A 224 31.64 8.68 6.73
CA ASP A 224 32.30 8.54 5.42
C ASP A 224 31.83 7.31 4.61
N TYR A 225 30.52 7.03 4.65
CA TYR A 225 29.95 5.90 3.92
C TYR A 225 29.70 6.26 2.44
N PRO A 226 30.22 5.49 1.47
CA PRO A 226 29.95 5.71 0.05
C PRO A 226 28.48 5.49 -0.28
N ASP A 227 27.90 6.31 -1.17
CA ASP A 227 26.50 6.19 -1.63
C ASP A 227 26.18 4.84 -2.29
N THR A 228 27.21 4.11 -2.73
CA THR A 228 27.10 2.78 -3.34
C THR A 228 26.89 1.66 -2.33
N VAL A 229 27.24 1.85 -1.07
CA VAL A 229 27.15 0.80 -0.03
C VAL A 229 25.80 0.90 0.69
N PRO A 230 25.09 -0.19 0.98
CA PRO A 230 23.89 -0.17 1.83
C PRO A 230 24.16 0.45 3.19
N THR A 231 23.14 1.09 3.78
CA THR A 231 23.29 1.63 5.13
C THR A 231 23.39 0.49 6.15
N PRO A 232 24.37 0.51 7.07
CA PRO A 232 24.53 -0.59 8.02
C PRO A 232 23.28 -0.80 8.90
N PRO A 233 22.89 -2.06 9.19
CA PRO A 233 21.63 -2.39 9.86
C PRO A 233 21.46 -1.74 11.24
N ASN A 234 22.56 -1.67 12.00
CA ASN A 234 22.61 -1.08 13.34
C ASN A 234 22.22 0.41 13.38
N HIS A 235 22.21 1.11 12.25
CA HIS A 235 21.78 2.52 12.18
C HIS A 235 20.29 2.72 11.90
N PHE A 236 19.56 1.70 11.45
CA PHE A 236 18.16 1.86 11.02
C PHE A 236 17.22 2.30 12.14
N VAL A 237 17.47 1.84 13.36
CA VAL A 237 16.70 2.27 14.53
C VAL A 237 16.83 3.79 14.73
N GLY A 238 18.05 4.32 14.67
CA GLY A 238 18.33 5.75 14.79
C GLY A 238 17.72 6.55 13.64
N LEU A 239 17.84 6.05 12.40
CA LEU A 239 17.27 6.68 11.21
C LEU A 239 15.75 6.74 11.25
N ALA A 240 15.09 5.63 11.58
CA ALA A 240 13.63 5.57 11.68
C ALA A 240 13.11 6.54 12.75
N ASN A 241 13.80 6.61 13.91
CA ASN A 241 13.41 7.53 14.98
C ASN A 241 13.64 9.01 14.61
N ALA A 242 14.77 9.32 13.96
CA ALA A 242 15.05 10.68 13.47
C ALA A 242 14.01 11.12 12.42
N ALA A 243 13.69 10.24 11.47
CA ALA A 243 12.68 10.47 10.45
C ALA A 243 11.29 10.68 11.04
N TYR A 244 10.90 9.83 12.01
CA TYR A 244 9.64 9.96 12.75
C TYR A 244 9.50 11.32 13.42
N LYS A 245 10.51 11.72 14.21
CA LYS A 245 10.51 13.00 14.93
C LYS A 245 10.45 14.19 13.98
N ALA A 246 11.23 14.15 12.89
CA ALA A 246 11.24 15.22 11.90
C ALA A 246 9.89 15.33 11.16
N ALA A 247 9.32 14.21 10.72
CA ALA A 247 8.02 14.21 10.05
C ALA A 247 6.89 14.66 10.99
N LEU A 248 6.93 14.25 12.26
CA LEU A 248 5.98 14.70 13.27
C LEU A 248 6.14 16.18 13.60
N ALA A 249 7.38 16.71 13.63
CA ALA A 249 7.62 18.13 13.83
C ALA A 249 7.11 18.97 12.65
N ASP A 250 7.35 18.54 11.42
CA ASP A 250 6.82 19.20 10.21
C ASP A 250 5.29 19.24 10.20
N PHE A 251 4.67 18.15 10.65
CA PHE A 251 3.24 18.07 10.88
C PHE A 251 2.82 19.05 11.98
N SER A 252 3.43 19.01 13.17
CA SER A 252 3.05 19.83 14.33
C SER A 252 3.27 21.33 14.14
N GLN A 253 4.21 21.73 13.28
CA GLN A 253 4.40 23.12 12.87
C GLN A 253 3.22 23.68 12.06
N THR A 254 2.15 22.91 11.81
CA THR A 254 0.86 23.44 11.33
C THR A 254 0.17 24.38 12.31
N ASP A 255 0.57 24.42 13.58
CA ASP A 255 0.03 25.35 14.58
C ASP A 255 0.68 26.75 14.52
N GLY A 256 1.53 27.02 13.52
CA GLY A 256 2.11 28.35 13.28
C GLY A 256 1.06 29.38 12.85
N PRO A 257 1.33 30.69 13.01
CA PRO A 257 0.40 31.78 12.74
C PRO A 257 0.27 32.02 11.23
N THR A 258 -0.25 31.05 10.49
CA THR A 258 -0.92 31.37 9.23
C THR A 258 -2.18 32.14 9.61
N THR A 259 -2.17 33.42 9.30
CA THR A 259 -3.26 34.40 9.23
C THR A 259 -4.39 33.97 8.27
N LEU A 260 -4.72 32.68 8.23
CA LEU A 260 -6.08 32.26 7.91
C LEU A 260 -6.88 32.55 9.16
N ASP A 261 -7.55 33.68 9.13
CA ASP A 261 -8.43 34.17 10.18
C ASP A 261 -9.59 33.19 10.40
N PHE A 262 -9.32 32.07 11.07
CA PHE A 262 -10.30 31.15 11.61
C PHE A 262 -10.84 31.66 12.95
N SER A 263 -10.93 32.99 13.13
CA SER A 263 -11.55 33.64 14.29
C SER A 263 -13.08 33.47 14.36
N VAL A 264 -13.65 32.53 13.58
CA VAL A 264 -14.89 31.86 13.98
C VAL A 264 -14.56 31.00 15.20
N THR A 265 -14.51 31.66 16.36
CA THR A 265 -14.73 31.11 17.71
C THR A 265 -14.67 29.58 17.75
N VAL A 266 -13.44 29.08 17.69
CA VAL A 266 -13.10 27.66 17.77
C VAL A 266 -13.32 27.22 19.21
N GLN A 267 -14.58 27.15 19.63
CA GLN A 267 -14.94 26.50 20.88
C GLN A 267 -14.58 25.01 20.76
N ASN A 268 -14.07 24.49 21.88
CA ASN A 268 -13.65 23.11 22.12
C ASN A 268 -14.84 22.14 22.05
N GLU A 269 -15.61 22.14 20.98
CA GLU A 269 -16.54 21.06 20.74
C GLU A 269 -15.71 19.81 20.40
N PRO A 270 -15.88 18.72 21.18
CA PRO A 270 -15.33 17.43 20.78
C PRO A 270 -15.84 17.15 19.37
N GLY A 271 -14.92 17.00 18.41
CA GLY A 271 -15.29 16.82 17.00
C GLY A 271 -16.28 15.66 16.84
N HIS A 272 -17.16 15.75 15.83
CA HIS A 272 -18.17 14.73 15.56
C HIS A 272 -17.60 13.31 15.59
N LEU A 273 -18.23 12.43 16.36
CA LEU A 273 -17.82 11.03 16.53
C LEU A 273 -17.89 10.29 15.19
N ILE A 274 -18.82 10.65 14.30
CA ILE A 274 -18.89 10.12 12.93
C ILE A 274 -17.61 10.46 12.14
N LEU A 275 -17.08 11.69 12.23
CA LEU A 275 -15.82 12.05 11.58
C LEU A 275 -14.66 11.22 12.14
N MET A 276 -14.59 11.10 13.47
CA MET A 276 -13.56 10.27 14.11
C MET A 276 -13.60 8.84 13.61
N VAL A 277 -14.79 8.24 13.52
CA VAL A 277 -15.02 6.89 12.98
C VAL A 277 -14.57 6.81 11.53
N MET A 278 -15.02 7.71 10.65
CA MET A 278 -14.65 7.71 9.22
C MET A 278 -13.13 7.81 9.03
N PHE A 279 -12.47 8.67 9.79
CA PHE A 279 -11.03 8.88 9.68
C PHE A 279 -10.24 7.68 10.20
N ASN A 280 -10.70 7.07 11.29
CA ASN A 280 -10.12 5.85 11.83
C ASN A 280 -10.34 4.65 10.90
N ILE A 281 -11.46 4.55 10.18
CA ILE A 281 -11.69 3.53 9.14
C ILE A 281 -10.64 3.65 8.02
N CYS A 282 -10.27 4.87 7.62
CA CYS A 282 -9.20 5.11 6.64
C CYS A 282 -7.82 4.78 7.21
N ALA A 283 -7.53 5.24 8.44
CA ALA A 283 -6.24 5.01 9.10
C ALA A 283 -6.00 3.52 9.37
N ASN A 284 -6.98 2.80 9.91
CA ASN A 284 -6.89 1.37 10.18
C ASN A 284 -6.61 0.58 8.90
N ARG A 285 -7.27 0.94 7.79
CA ARG A 285 -7.00 0.33 6.49
C ARG A 285 -5.53 0.47 6.11
N GLN A 286 -4.97 1.68 6.21
CA GLN A 286 -3.55 1.89 5.89
C GLN A 286 -2.64 1.12 6.85
N LEU A 287 -2.96 1.07 8.15
CA LEU A 287 -2.20 0.31 9.14
C LEU A 287 -2.21 -1.20 8.82
N LEU A 288 -3.36 -1.76 8.45
CA LEU A 288 -3.50 -3.15 7.99
C LEU A 288 -2.74 -3.41 6.68
N GLU A 289 -2.76 -2.46 5.74
CA GLU A 289 -1.94 -2.48 4.52
C GLU A 289 -0.44 -2.56 4.86
N ARG A 290 0.04 -1.72 5.79
CA ARG A 290 1.43 -1.70 6.23
C ARG A 290 1.83 -2.97 6.97
N ALA A 291 0.97 -3.51 7.83
CA ALA A 291 1.22 -4.78 8.48
C ALA A 291 1.26 -5.94 7.48
N ARG A 292 0.41 -5.92 6.44
CA ARG A 292 0.50 -6.91 5.35
C ARG A 292 1.80 -6.78 4.58
N GLN A 293 2.22 -5.57 4.22
CA GLN A 293 3.51 -5.34 3.59
C GLN A 293 4.67 -5.87 4.44
N GLN A 294 4.65 -5.65 5.76
CA GLN A 294 5.66 -6.17 6.66
C GLN A 294 5.69 -7.71 6.70
N ALA A 295 4.52 -8.37 6.73
CA ALA A 295 4.43 -9.82 6.66
C ALA A 295 4.96 -10.37 5.32
N LEU A 296 4.66 -9.66 4.21
CA LEU A 296 5.24 -9.96 2.90
C LEU A 296 6.76 -9.76 2.90
N THR A 297 7.29 -8.75 3.60
CA THR A 297 8.75 -8.55 3.76
C THR A 297 9.41 -9.73 4.46
N ALA A 298 8.83 -10.22 5.55
CA ALA A 298 9.36 -11.41 6.22
C ALA A 298 9.33 -12.65 5.31
N THR A 299 8.20 -12.88 4.63
CA THR A 299 8.01 -13.99 3.68
C THR A 299 9.01 -13.91 2.51
N ALA A 300 9.14 -12.72 1.92
CA ALA A 300 10.11 -12.42 0.87
C ALA A 300 11.53 -12.65 1.35
N GLY A 301 11.85 -12.25 2.59
CA GLY A 301 13.19 -12.38 3.14
C GLY A 301 13.60 -13.84 3.32
N GLU A 302 12.70 -14.68 3.83
CA GLU A 302 12.94 -16.13 3.91
C GLU A 302 13.13 -16.74 2.51
N ALA A 303 12.28 -16.34 1.55
CA ALA A 303 12.37 -16.83 0.18
C ALA A 303 13.68 -16.42 -0.50
N ASN A 304 14.04 -15.15 -0.41
CA ASN A 304 15.27 -14.60 -0.96
C ASN A 304 16.51 -15.18 -0.27
N GLY A 305 16.50 -15.36 1.04
CA GLY A 305 17.61 -16.01 1.75
C GLY A 305 17.88 -17.41 1.22
N LYS A 306 16.85 -18.27 1.15
CA LYS A 306 16.95 -19.63 0.60
C LYS A 306 17.40 -19.64 -0.85
N PHE A 307 16.90 -18.69 -1.63
CA PHE A 307 17.23 -18.52 -3.04
C PHE A 307 18.72 -18.16 -3.23
N LEU A 308 19.18 -17.12 -2.55
CA LEU A 308 20.56 -16.66 -2.60
C LEU A 308 21.54 -17.71 -2.07
N ASP A 309 21.18 -18.44 -1.02
CA ASP A 309 21.96 -19.58 -0.52
C ASP A 309 22.12 -20.67 -1.58
N ALA A 310 21.07 -20.93 -2.37
CA ALA A 310 21.13 -21.92 -3.44
C ALA A 310 22.03 -21.45 -4.59
N LEU A 311 21.97 -20.18 -4.96
CA LEU A 311 22.89 -19.58 -5.94
C LEU A 311 24.34 -19.64 -5.45
N ASN A 312 24.57 -19.26 -4.20
CA ASN A 312 25.90 -19.29 -3.58
C ASN A 312 26.48 -20.71 -3.54
N ARG A 313 25.67 -21.74 -3.24
CA ARG A 313 26.11 -23.15 -3.33
C ARG A 313 26.41 -23.60 -4.76
N ALA A 314 25.81 -22.97 -5.76
CA ALA A 314 26.09 -23.21 -7.17
C ALA A 314 27.28 -22.37 -7.71
N GLY A 315 27.96 -21.62 -6.84
CA GLY A 315 29.09 -20.74 -7.22
C GLY A 315 28.67 -19.44 -7.90
N ILE A 316 27.39 -19.09 -7.86
CA ILE A 316 26.85 -17.85 -8.41
C ILE A 316 26.77 -16.84 -7.27
N HIS A 317 27.82 -16.03 -7.13
CA HIS A 317 27.97 -15.03 -6.07
C HIS A 317 27.72 -13.60 -6.53
N GLU A 318 27.61 -13.40 -7.84
CA GLU A 318 27.34 -12.10 -8.42
C GLU A 318 26.28 -12.26 -9.51
N LEU A 319 25.38 -11.29 -9.62
CA LEU A 319 24.64 -11.14 -10.87
C LEU A 319 25.64 -10.65 -11.89
N ASP A 320 25.90 -11.43 -12.93
CA ASP A 320 26.47 -10.84 -14.14
C ASP A 320 25.54 -9.69 -14.49
N THR A 321 26.03 -8.45 -14.39
CA THR A 321 25.32 -7.36 -15.05
C THR A 321 25.07 -7.87 -16.46
N PHE A 322 23.88 -7.60 -16.99
CA PHE A 322 23.82 -7.27 -18.40
C PHE A 322 24.68 -6.03 -18.57
N GLU A 323 26.01 -6.17 -18.46
CA GLU A 323 26.83 -5.49 -19.41
C GLU A 323 26.14 -5.88 -20.71
N PHE A 324 25.70 -4.89 -21.47
CA PHE A 324 25.97 -4.91 -22.89
C PHE A 324 27.48 -5.13 -23.04
N SER A 325 27.98 -6.27 -22.58
CA SER A 325 29.34 -6.64 -22.68
C SER A 325 29.47 -6.68 -24.17
N GLY A 326 30.49 -6.00 -24.66
CA GLY A 326 30.98 -6.15 -26.02
C GLY A 326 31.35 -7.60 -26.38
N ARG A 327 30.78 -8.60 -25.68
CA ARG A 327 30.79 -10.03 -25.95
C ARG A 327 29.54 -10.48 -26.69
N ASN A 328 28.76 -9.59 -27.30
CA ASN A 328 28.42 -9.91 -28.68
C ASN A 328 29.78 -9.94 -29.40
N PRO A 329 30.25 -11.07 -29.95
CA PRO A 329 31.57 -11.17 -30.59
C PRO A 329 31.81 -10.11 -31.69
N LYS A 330 30.78 -9.35 -32.08
CA LYS A 330 30.85 -8.18 -32.95
C LYS A 330 31.33 -6.88 -32.30
N TRP A 331 31.34 -6.71 -30.97
CA TRP A 331 31.53 -5.40 -30.30
C TRP A 331 32.78 -5.37 -29.42
N ALA A 332 33.94 -5.74 -29.98
CA ALA A 332 35.22 -5.75 -29.28
C ALA A 332 35.63 -4.37 -28.70
N PRO A 333 36.54 -4.32 -27.71
CA PRO A 333 37.16 -3.07 -27.25
C PRO A 333 37.72 -2.28 -28.44
N GLY A 334 37.15 -1.10 -28.71
CA GLY A 334 37.39 -0.32 -29.93
C GLY A 334 36.14 -0.05 -30.77
N HIS A 335 35.03 -0.76 -30.52
CA HIS A 335 33.75 -0.46 -31.14
C HIS A 335 33.18 0.88 -30.61
N PRO A 336 32.69 1.81 -31.45
CA PRO A 336 32.19 3.13 -31.02
C PRO A 336 31.13 3.07 -29.90
N ARG A 337 30.35 1.99 -29.87
CA ARG A 337 29.32 1.73 -28.85
C ARG A 337 29.88 1.43 -27.45
N TYR A 338 31.08 0.86 -27.35
CA TYR A 338 31.75 0.62 -26.06
C TYR A 338 32.21 1.94 -25.42
N ALA A 339 32.65 2.90 -26.24
CA ALA A 339 33.02 4.24 -25.81
C ALA A 339 31.79 5.09 -25.40
N LEU A 340 30.65 4.93 -26.07
CA LEU A 340 29.38 5.56 -25.66
C LEU A 340 28.92 5.06 -24.28
N TYR A 341 28.90 3.75 -24.03
CA TYR A 341 28.49 3.21 -22.73
C TYR A 341 29.35 3.73 -21.55
N GLN A 342 30.67 3.83 -21.72
CA GLN A 342 31.56 4.39 -20.68
C GLN A 342 31.36 5.89 -20.46
N ASN A 343 30.93 6.63 -21.48
CA ASN A 343 30.75 8.08 -21.43
C ASN A 343 29.30 8.51 -21.12
N CYS A 344 28.32 7.60 -21.16
CA CYS A 344 26.90 7.87 -20.99
C CYS A 344 26.40 7.84 -19.53
N ALA A 345 27.27 8.05 -18.54
CA ALA A 345 26.86 8.37 -17.17
C ALA A 345 26.18 9.76 -17.15
N GLY A 346 24.92 9.82 -17.61
CA GLY A 346 24.15 11.06 -17.77
C GLY A 346 23.46 11.24 -19.13
N ALA A 347 23.56 10.29 -20.07
CA ALA A 347 22.87 10.37 -21.36
C ALA A 347 21.37 9.98 -21.25
N SER A 348 20.54 10.55 -22.12
CA SER A 348 19.11 10.27 -22.16
C SER A 348 18.80 8.91 -22.82
N LEU A 349 17.58 8.39 -22.63
CA LEU A 349 17.12 7.16 -23.29
C LEU A 349 17.21 7.25 -24.83
N ASP A 350 16.90 8.43 -25.37
CA ASP A 350 16.94 8.70 -26.81
C ASP A 350 18.37 8.62 -27.38
N ASP A 351 19.37 9.06 -26.61
CA ASP A 351 20.79 8.94 -26.98
C ASP A 351 21.23 7.47 -27.03
N TYR A 352 20.66 6.63 -26.15
CA TYR A 352 20.89 5.20 -26.14
C TYR A 352 20.24 4.50 -27.33
N GLU A 353 18.99 4.83 -27.65
CA GLU A 353 18.26 4.22 -28.78
C GLU A 353 18.87 4.59 -30.13
N ALA A 354 19.32 5.83 -30.30
CA ALA A 354 20.05 6.26 -31.50
C ALA A 354 21.37 5.49 -31.69
N ALA A 355 22.01 5.05 -30.60
CA ALA A 355 23.25 4.28 -30.65
C ALA A 355 23.03 2.79 -31.01
N LEU A 356 21.81 2.24 -30.92
CA LEU A 356 21.51 0.81 -31.06
C LEU A 356 21.21 0.34 -32.50
N ASP A 357 21.50 1.12 -33.55
CA ASP A 357 21.24 0.77 -34.97
C ASP A 357 19.77 0.46 -35.30
N GLY A 358 18.84 1.06 -34.56
CA GLY A 358 17.41 0.83 -34.76
C GLY A 358 16.85 -0.43 -34.09
N MET A 359 17.63 -1.14 -33.25
CA MET A 359 17.07 -2.05 -32.25
C MET A 359 16.61 -1.26 -31.03
N SER A 360 15.39 -1.53 -30.54
CA SER A 360 14.93 -0.90 -29.30
C SER A 360 15.72 -1.45 -28.10
N LEU A 361 15.90 -0.64 -27.05
CA LEU A 361 16.51 -1.08 -25.78
C LEU A 361 15.78 -2.32 -25.20
N VAL A 362 14.47 -2.37 -25.43
CA VAL A 362 13.58 -3.49 -25.10
C VAL A 362 14.02 -4.78 -25.80
N ASP A 363 14.29 -4.75 -27.10
CA ASP A 363 14.70 -5.92 -27.88
C ASP A 363 16.09 -6.43 -27.45
N CYS A 364 17.02 -5.52 -27.18
CA CYS A 364 18.34 -5.90 -26.69
C CYS A 364 18.28 -6.51 -25.28
N THR A 365 17.49 -5.92 -24.39
CA THR A 365 17.26 -6.45 -23.04
C THR A 365 16.63 -7.83 -23.12
N ARG A 366 15.63 -8.02 -23.98
CA ARG A 366 14.99 -9.31 -24.25
C ARG A 366 15.99 -10.35 -24.74
N ALA A 367 16.82 -10.03 -25.72
CA ALA A 367 17.81 -10.96 -26.25
C ALA A 367 18.81 -11.42 -25.18
N GLY A 368 19.27 -10.50 -24.32
CA GLY A 368 20.12 -10.81 -23.17
C GLY A 368 19.43 -11.77 -22.19
N LEU A 369 18.16 -11.51 -21.87
CA LEU A 369 17.37 -12.39 -21.00
C LEU A 369 17.18 -13.79 -21.58
N VAL A 370 16.92 -13.91 -22.89
CA VAL A 370 16.80 -15.22 -23.57
C VAL A 370 18.12 -15.98 -23.47
N ALA A 371 19.24 -15.33 -23.74
CA ALA A 371 20.56 -15.97 -23.68
C ALA A 371 20.90 -16.46 -22.25
N GLN A 372 20.56 -15.66 -21.24
CA GLN A 372 20.93 -15.94 -19.86
C GLN A 372 19.94 -16.85 -19.12
N PHE A 373 18.64 -16.74 -19.38
CA PHE A 373 17.57 -17.45 -18.66
C PHE A 373 16.70 -18.35 -19.53
N GLY A 374 16.83 -18.31 -20.86
CA GLY A 374 16.04 -19.10 -21.78
C GLY A 374 16.43 -20.59 -21.84
N PRO A 375 15.76 -21.38 -22.69
CA PRO A 375 16.10 -22.79 -22.90
C PRO A 375 17.57 -22.99 -23.29
N GLY A 376 18.27 -23.89 -22.60
CA GLY A 376 19.68 -24.19 -22.86
C GLY A 376 20.69 -23.23 -22.23
N SER A 377 20.24 -22.16 -21.58
CA SER A 377 21.09 -21.22 -20.85
C SER A 377 21.80 -21.86 -19.65
N GLN A 378 22.87 -21.21 -19.17
CA GLN A 378 23.59 -21.66 -17.97
C GLN A 378 22.68 -21.65 -16.74
N TRP A 379 21.80 -20.64 -16.60
CA TRP A 379 20.88 -20.56 -15.47
C TRP A 379 19.80 -21.64 -15.51
N ALA A 380 19.32 -22.02 -16.69
CA ALA A 380 18.41 -23.16 -16.85
C ALA A 380 19.06 -24.50 -16.49
N LYS A 381 20.40 -24.58 -16.50
CA LYS A 381 21.19 -25.76 -16.11
C LYS A 381 21.53 -25.74 -14.61
N THR A 382 21.48 -24.59 -13.95
CA THR A 382 21.69 -24.45 -12.51
C THR A 382 20.51 -25.07 -11.73
N ALA A 383 20.82 -25.80 -10.66
CA ALA A 383 19.85 -26.55 -9.87
C ALA A 383 18.71 -25.65 -9.34
N GLY A 384 17.47 -25.96 -9.71
CA GLY A 384 16.26 -25.36 -9.13
C GLY A 384 15.56 -24.32 -10.01
N CYS A 385 16.17 -23.87 -11.10
CA CYS A 385 15.61 -22.91 -12.04
C CYS A 385 14.89 -23.63 -13.20
N LYS A 386 13.78 -23.07 -13.72
CA LYS A 386 13.26 -23.48 -15.04
C LYS A 386 13.55 -22.39 -16.08
N PRO A 387 13.93 -22.78 -17.31
CA PRO A 387 14.17 -21.82 -18.37
C PRO A 387 12.95 -20.94 -18.58
N LEU A 388 13.14 -19.64 -18.72
CA LEU A 388 12.11 -18.66 -19.04
C LEU A 388 11.71 -18.79 -20.51
N LEU A 389 10.42 -18.95 -20.75
CA LEU A 389 9.85 -18.93 -22.10
C LEU A 389 9.54 -17.48 -22.51
N ASP A 390 9.29 -17.25 -23.80
CA ASP A 390 8.97 -15.91 -24.32
C ASP A 390 7.83 -15.21 -23.57
N TYR A 391 6.79 -15.97 -23.22
CA TYR A 391 5.69 -15.46 -22.42
C TYR A 391 6.11 -15.01 -21.02
N ASP A 392 7.04 -15.73 -20.39
CA ASP A 392 7.55 -15.39 -19.06
C ASP A 392 8.38 -14.10 -19.12
N LEU A 393 9.20 -13.97 -20.15
CA LEU A 393 10.05 -12.80 -20.37
C LEU A 393 9.23 -11.53 -20.59
N ASN A 394 8.13 -11.62 -21.35
CA ASN A 394 7.19 -10.50 -21.49
C ASN A 394 6.68 -10.01 -20.13
N TRP A 395 6.36 -10.93 -19.22
CA TRP A 395 5.92 -10.56 -17.88
C TRP A 395 7.04 -10.02 -17.00
N VAL A 396 8.23 -10.59 -17.08
CA VAL A 396 9.42 -10.08 -16.38
C VAL A 396 9.66 -8.62 -16.74
N MET A 397 9.61 -8.28 -18.04
CA MET A 397 9.82 -6.91 -18.49
C MET A 397 8.72 -5.97 -18.00
N ARG A 398 7.44 -6.33 -18.16
CA ARG A 398 6.31 -5.53 -17.67
C ARG A 398 6.38 -5.29 -16.16
N LEU A 399 6.73 -6.32 -15.39
CA LEU A 399 6.86 -6.20 -13.94
C LEU A 399 8.07 -5.39 -13.52
N ALA A 400 9.17 -5.48 -14.27
CA ALA A 400 10.35 -4.67 -14.03
C ALA A 400 10.06 -3.18 -14.26
N GLU A 401 9.26 -2.82 -15.27
CA GLU A 401 8.80 -1.45 -15.48
C GLU A 401 7.94 -0.96 -14.30
N VAL A 402 6.95 -1.76 -13.87
CA VAL A 402 6.10 -1.43 -12.72
C VAL A 402 6.92 -1.27 -11.43
N ASN A 403 7.91 -2.15 -11.22
CA ASN A 403 8.81 -2.04 -10.06
C ASN A 403 9.74 -0.84 -10.18
N HIS A 404 10.28 -0.53 -11.37
CA HIS A 404 11.13 0.62 -11.58
C HIS A 404 10.43 1.92 -11.19
N GLU A 405 9.16 2.07 -11.59
CA GLU A 405 8.31 3.17 -11.13
C GLU A 405 8.22 3.23 -9.60
N HIS A 406 8.01 2.10 -8.92
CA HIS A 406 7.97 2.04 -7.46
C HIS A 406 9.26 2.53 -6.76
N PHE A 407 10.41 2.37 -7.42
CA PHE A 407 11.71 2.80 -6.90
C PHE A 407 12.18 4.16 -7.46
N ARG A 408 11.39 4.81 -8.33
CA ARG A 408 11.70 6.14 -8.84
C ARG A 408 11.83 7.13 -7.68
N GLY A 409 12.87 7.97 -7.70
CA GLY A 409 13.17 8.91 -6.62
C GLY A 409 13.78 8.29 -5.35
N THR A 410 13.93 6.97 -5.27
CA THR A 410 14.79 6.35 -4.24
C THR A 410 16.27 6.43 -4.65
N ARG A 411 17.21 6.06 -3.76
CA ARG A 411 18.64 5.95 -4.13
C ARG A 411 18.86 5.04 -5.34
N LEU A 412 17.98 4.06 -5.51
CA LEU A 412 17.98 3.09 -6.61
C LEU A 412 17.30 3.62 -7.88
N GLY A 413 16.76 4.85 -7.88
CA GLY A 413 16.11 5.47 -9.05
C GLY A 413 16.98 6.51 -9.77
N GLY A 414 18.07 6.99 -9.17
CA GLY A 414 18.85 8.13 -9.67
C GLY A 414 19.73 7.89 -10.91
N ARG A 415 19.71 6.70 -11.51
CA ARG A 415 20.43 6.36 -12.77
C ARG A 415 19.52 5.56 -13.71
N GLU A 416 18.57 6.25 -14.34
CA GLU A 416 17.40 5.65 -15.01
C GLU A 416 17.70 4.45 -15.92
N ALA A 417 18.69 4.53 -16.82
CA ALA A 417 18.95 3.47 -17.80
C ALA A 417 19.59 2.19 -17.22
N THR A 418 20.47 2.32 -16.22
CA THR A 418 21.09 1.14 -15.57
C THR A 418 20.13 0.47 -14.61
N TYR A 419 19.19 1.21 -14.00
CA TYR A 419 18.26 0.58 -13.07
C TYR A 419 17.16 -0.22 -13.74
N VAL A 420 16.64 0.18 -14.91
CA VAL A 420 15.64 -0.65 -15.63
C VAL A 420 16.20 -2.04 -15.96
N THR A 421 17.46 -2.10 -16.42
CA THR A 421 18.14 -3.37 -16.71
C THR A 421 18.39 -4.19 -15.43
N TRP A 422 18.68 -3.56 -14.29
CA TRP A 422 18.80 -4.23 -12.99
C TRP A 422 17.47 -4.80 -12.47
N HIS A 423 16.39 -4.02 -12.49
CA HIS A 423 15.06 -4.49 -12.10
C HIS A 423 14.66 -5.67 -12.97
N THR A 424 14.94 -5.59 -14.27
CA THR A 424 14.66 -6.68 -15.21
C THR A 424 15.48 -7.94 -14.91
N ALA A 425 16.79 -7.80 -14.61
CA ALA A 425 17.64 -8.91 -14.22
C ALA A 425 17.14 -9.61 -12.95
N VAL A 426 16.88 -8.83 -11.90
CA VAL A 426 16.37 -9.33 -10.62
C VAL A 426 15.04 -10.05 -10.81
N MET A 427 14.12 -9.46 -11.59
CA MET A 427 12.83 -10.09 -11.88
C MET A 427 12.97 -11.37 -12.71
N ALA A 428 13.91 -11.45 -13.64
CA ALA A 428 14.19 -12.65 -14.43
C ALA A 428 14.72 -13.79 -13.55
N VAL A 429 15.66 -13.45 -12.67
CA VAL A 429 16.23 -14.37 -11.70
C VAL A 429 15.14 -14.95 -10.79
N MET A 430 14.28 -14.10 -10.25
CA MET A 430 13.13 -14.50 -9.44
C MET A 430 12.13 -15.36 -10.22
N ALA A 431 11.78 -14.97 -11.44
CA ALA A 431 10.90 -15.74 -12.32
C ALA A 431 11.45 -17.16 -12.57
N CYS A 432 12.76 -17.24 -12.85
CA CYS A 432 13.45 -18.49 -13.15
C CYS A 432 13.38 -19.46 -11.96
N TRP A 433 13.61 -18.95 -10.75
CA TRP A 433 13.55 -19.72 -9.51
C TRP A 433 12.13 -20.11 -9.09
N HIS A 434 11.21 -19.15 -9.03
CA HIS A 434 9.84 -19.37 -8.54
C HIS A 434 8.96 -20.16 -9.52
N SER A 435 9.37 -20.32 -10.77
CA SER A 435 8.75 -21.25 -11.72
C SER A 435 8.84 -22.73 -11.28
N ASN A 436 9.69 -23.06 -10.31
CA ASN A 436 9.88 -24.40 -9.81
C ASN A 436 8.80 -24.81 -8.77
N PRO A 437 7.98 -25.85 -9.04
CA PRO A 437 6.93 -26.31 -8.13
C PRO A 437 7.42 -26.77 -6.75
N SER A 438 8.65 -27.27 -6.64
CA SER A 438 9.21 -27.67 -5.34
C SER A 438 9.49 -26.46 -4.44
N VAL A 439 9.89 -25.35 -5.05
CA VAL A 439 10.10 -24.06 -4.38
C VAL A 439 8.74 -23.45 -3.99
N GLN A 440 7.74 -23.52 -4.88
CA GLN A 440 6.39 -22.98 -4.63
C GLN A 440 5.70 -23.52 -3.37
N LYS A 441 5.87 -24.82 -3.07
CA LYS A 441 5.27 -25.44 -1.87
C LYS A 441 5.83 -24.89 -0.56
N VAL A 442 7.01 -24.27 -0.57
CA VAL A 442 7.65 -23.67 0.60
C VAL A 442 7.08 -22.28 0.91
N HIS A 443 6.48 -21.60 -0.06
CA HIS A 443 6.12 -20.17 0.03
C HIS A 443 4.65 -19.89 0.27
N ALA A 444 3.79 -20.92 0.34
CA ALA A 444 2.37 -20.76 0.59
C ALA A 444 1.99 -21.29 1.97
N PRO A 445 1.98 -20.46 3.03
CA PRO A 445 1.28 -20.83 4.25
C PRO A 445 -0.19 -21.12 3.90
N SER A 446 -0.72 -22.16 4.53
CA SER A 446 -1.84 -23.03 4.14
C SER A 446 -3.19 -22.40 3.77
N GLU A 447 -3.36 -21.07 3.79
CA GLU A 447 -4.67 -20.42 3.64
C GLU A 447 -4.83 -19.57 2.38
N ARG A 448 -3.75 -19.08 1.75
CA ARG A 448 -3.81 -18.33 0.48
C ARG A 448 -2.54 -18.57 -0.35
N GLN A 449 -2.60 -19.55 -1.26
CA GLN A 449 -1.51 -19.81 -2.20
C GLN A 449 -1.38 -18.65 -3.18
N VAL A 450 -0.46 -17.72 -2.92
CA VAL A 450 0.04 -16.79 -3.95
C VAL A 450 0.62 -17.67 -5.06
N ARG A 451 0.07 -17.59 -6.27
CA ARG A 451 0.48 -18.45 -7.38
C ARG A 451 1.95 -18.18 -7.71
N ALA A 452 2.60 -19.19 -8.26
CA ALA A 452 3.95 -19.06 -8.76
C ALA A 452 4.09 -17.95 -9.80
N PHE A 453 5.26 -17.32 -9.84
CA PHE A 453 5.65 -16.50 -10.98
C PHE A 453 6.84 -17.11 -11.70
N PRO A 454 6.75 -17.26 -13.03
CA PRO A 454 5.55 -17.20 -13.86
C PRO A 454 4.62 -18.40 -13.62
N ALA A 455 3.30 -18.20 -13.64
CA ALA A 455 2.34 -19.29 -13.48
C ALA A 455 2.14 -20.03 -14.82
N ARG A 456 2.88 -21.12 -15.04
CA ARG A 456 2.87 -21.86 -16.32
C ARG A 456 1.69 -22.84 -16.52
N ASN A 457 0.87 -23.08 -15.50
CA ASN A 457 -0.09 -24.21 -15.50
C ASN A 457 -1.57 -23.82 -15.69
N ALA A 458 -1.90 -22.60 -16.12
CA ALA A 458 -3.28 -22.12 -16.10
C ALA A 458 -4.05 -22.16 -17.43
N GLY A 459 -3.40 -22.41 -18.58
CA GLY A 459 -4.06 -22.37 -19.90
C GLY A 459 -4.75 -21.03 -20.22
N ARG A 460 -4.50 -19.99 -19.42
CA ARG A 460 -5.05 -18.64 -19.50
C ARG A 460 -3.90 -17.67 -19.35
N GLU A 461 -4.05 -16.48 -19.93
CA GLU A 461 -3.16 -15.36 -19.68
C GLU A 461 -3.14 -15.07 -18.17
N TRP A 462 -2.03 -15.42 -17.51
CA TRP A 462 -1.81 -15.14 -16.11
C TRP A 462 -1.55 -13.66 -15.95
N SER A 463 -2.25 -12.99 -15.04
CA SER A 463 -1.95 -11.61 -14.64
C SER A 463 -1.56 -11.57 -13.16
N PRO A 464 -0.50 -10.84 -12.79
CA PRO A 464 -0.09 -10.69 -11.40
C PRO A 464 -1.20 -9.99 -10.60
N THR A 465 -1.50 -10.51 -9.41
CA THR A 465 -2.35 -9.79 -8.45
C THR A 465 -1.55 -8.68 -7.76
N ALA A 466 -2.22 -7.71 -7.13
CA ALA A 466 -1.56 -6.66 -6.35
C ALA A 466 -0.65 -7.21 -5.24
N GLU A 467 -0.98 -8.37 -4.69
CA GLU A 467 -0.15 -9.08 -3.71
C GLU A 467 1.14 -9.64 -4.33
N HIS A 468 1.07 -10.19 -5.56
CA HIS A 468 2.28 -10.59 -6.29
C HIS A 468 3.18 -9.37 -6.56
N LEU A 469 2.60 -8.26 -7.02
CA LEU A 469 3.35 -7.02 -7.29
C LEU A 469 4.07 -6.52 -6.01
N ALA A 470 3.36 -6.51 -4.88
CA ALA A 470 3.95 -6.09 -3.60
C ALA A 470 5.05 -7.05 -3.13
N LEU A 471 4.83 -8.36 -3.23
CA LEU A 471 5.85 -9.36 -2.91
C LEU A 471 7.10 -9.16 -3.76
N TYR A 472 6.94 -8.95 -5.07
CA TYR A 472 8.08 -8.76 -5.98
C TYR A 472 8.80 -7.44 -5.80
N ALA A 473 8.08 -6.36 -5.51
CA ALA A 473 8.69 -5.09 -5.16
C ALA A 473 9.58 -5.24 -3.91
N VAL A 474 9.09 -5.94 -2.87
CA VAL A 474 9.86 -6.16 -1.65
C VAL A 474 11.05 -7.11 -1.87
N MET A 475 10.85 -8.19 -2.62
CA MET A 475 11.95 -9.10 -2.97
C MET A 475 13.04 -8.39 -3.78
N THR A 476 12.64 -7.52 -4.72
CA THR A 476 13.57 -6.69 -5.48
C THR A 476 14.31 -5.73 -4.55
N GLY A 477 13.60 -5.07 -3.65
CA GLY A 477 14.20 -4.18 -2.64
C GLY A 477 15.20 -4.89 -1.73
N GLN A 478 14.92 -6.13 -1.32
CA GLN A 478 15.82 -6.98 -0.54
C GLN A 478 17.09 -7.35 -1.30
N LEU A 479 16.95 -7.76 -2.55
CA LEU A 479 18.09 -8.10 -3.40
C LEU A 479 18.94 -6.86 -3.67
N LEU A 480 18.32 -5.71 -3.96
CA LEU A 480 19.04 -4.46 -4.17
C LEU A 480 19.68 -3.91 -2.89
N PHE A 481 19.06 -4.13 -1.72
CA PHE A 481 19.62 -3.70 -0.44
C PHE A 481 20.74 -4.62 0.03
N GLY A 482 20.57 -5.93 -0.10
CA GLY A 482 21.52 -6.92 0.40
C GLY A 482 22.86 -6.89 -0.33
N ASN A 483 22.91 -6.26 -1.50
CA ASN A 483 24.04 -6.31 -2.40
C ASN A 483 24.75 -4.95 -2.47
N SER A 484 26.04 -4.95 -2.11
CA SER A 484 26.96 -3.86 -2.48
C SER A 484 27.36 -4.07 -3.94
N GLY A 485 26.67 -3.42 -4.87
CA GLY A 485 26.85 -3.70 -6.29
C GLY A 485 26.18 -5.03 -6.67
N LEU A 486 26.91 -5.93 -7.34
CA LEU A 486 26.36 -7.17 -7.91
C LEU A 486 26.44 -8.39 -6.99
N THR A 487 27.10 -8.25 -5.83
CA THR A 487 27.38 -9.37 -4.92
C THR A 487 26.10 -9.87 -4.26
N LEU A 488 25.72 -11.13 -4.51
CA LEU A 488 24.53 -11.82 -4.00
C LEU A 488 24.75 -12.36 -2.58
N ARG A 489 24.36 -11.58 -1.57
CA ARG A 489 24.56 -11.93 -0.16
C ARG A 489 23.25 -12.35 0.52
N SER A 490 23.18 -13.62 0.94
CA SER A 490 22.02 -14.13 1.68
C SER A 490 21.96 -13.64 3.12
N ASP A 491 23.13 -13.41 3.75
CA ASP A 491 23.26 -12.99 5.14
C ASP A 491 22.68 -11.59 5.40
N THR A 492 22.74 -10.70 4.41
CA THR A 492 22.23 -9.33 4.49
C THR A 492 20.71 -9.21 4.30
N VAL A 493 20.05 -10.26 3.80
CA VAL A 493 18.58 -10.27 3.64
C VAL A 493 17.88 -10.25 4.99
N ALA A 494 18.38 -11.03 5.96
CA ALA A 494 17.84 -11.03 7.32
C ALA A 494 17.97 -9.64 7.97
N GLU A 495 19.09 -8.98 7.72
CA GLU A 495 19.34 -7.61 8.20
C GLU A 495 18.36 -6.59 7.59
N TYR A 496 18.06 -6.70 6.29
CA TYR A 496 17.03 -5.87 5.64
C TYR A 496 15.67 -6.06 6.30
N VAL A 497 15.26 -7.31 6.52
CA VAL A 497 13.98 -7.64 7.13
C VAL A 497 13.89 -6.97 8.52
N GLN A 498 14.93 -7.11 9.34
CA GLN A 498 15.01 -6.47 10.66
C GLN A 498 14.97 -4.94 10.56
N ALA A 499 15.74 -4.34 9.67
CA ALA A 499 15.75 -2.90 9.42
C ALA A 499 14.36 -2.36 9.03
N HIS A 500 13.65 -3.10 8.17
CA HIS A 500 12.31 -2.74 7.74
C HIS A 500 11.28 -2.79 8.87
N VAL A 501 11.42 -3.68 9.85
CA VAL A 501 10.53 -3.70 11.04
C VAL A 501 10.54 -2.34 11.74
N HIS A 502 11.72 -1.72 11.91
CA HIS A 502 11.83 -0.41 12.56
C HIS A 502 11.21 0.71 11.74
N ILE A 503 11.38 0.68 10.42
CA ILE A 503 10.75 1.63 9.50
C ILE A 503 9.23 1.49 9.59
N HIS A 504 8.71 0.27 9.49
CA HIS A 504 7.27 0.00 9.58
C HIS A 504 6.69 0.42 10.93
N ALA A 505 7.38 0.15 12.04
CA ALA A 505 6.93 0.56 13.37
C ALA A 505 6.87 2.07 13.53
N ALA A 506 7.88 2.79 13.01
CA ALA A 506 7.92 4.26 13.05
C ALA A 506 6.82 4.88 12.17
N THR A 507 6.62 4.37 10.95
CA THR A 507 5.57 4.86 10.05
C THR A 507 4.17 4.55 10.59
N GLN A 508 3.92 3.34 11.11
CA GLN A 508 2.65 3.02 11.78
C GLN A 508 2.42 3.93 12.99
N GLY A 509 3.45 4.10 13.84
CA GLY A 509 3.54 5.11 14.89
C GLY A 509 2.99 6.47 14.47
N LEU A 510 3.53 6.97 13.36
CA LEU A 510 3.22 8.29 12.82
C LEU A 510 1.77 8.38 12.32
N ILE A 511 1.30 7.35 11.61
CA ILE A 511 -0.09 7.27 11.13
C ILE A 511 -1.07 7.30 12.29
N SER A 512 -0.82 6.55 13.36
CA SER A 512 -1.70 6.59 14.52
C SER A 512 -1.66 7.93 15.22
N LYS A 513 -0.47 8.47 15.46
CA LYS A 513 -0.34 9.76 16.14
C LYS A 513 -1.11 10.85 15.42
N VAL A 514 -1.04 10.89 14.09
CA VAL A 514 -1.66 11.91 13.26
C VAL A 514 -3.14 11.64 12.97
N PHE A 515 -3.50 10.42 12.54
CA PHE A 515 -4.83 10.13 12.00
C PHE A 515 -5.77 9.40 12.96
N LYS A 516 -5.23 8.61 13.90
CA LYS A 516 -6.05 7.93 14.92
C LYS A 516 -6.31 8.85 16.11
N GLN A 517 -5.25 9.51 16.58
CA GLN A 517 -5.25 10.33 17.79
C GLN A 517 -5.44 11.83 17.48
N GLY A 518 -5.16 12.26 16.25
CA GLY A 518 -5.35 13.65 15.84
C GLY A 518 -6.81 14.01 15.69
N SER A 519 -7.14 15.27 16.00
CA SER A 519 -8.50 15.77 15.84
C SER A 519 -8.84 15.98 14.36
N PRO A 520 -10.13 15.88 13.97
CA PRO A 520 -10.53 16.18 12.59
C PRO A 520 -10.09 17.57 12.10
N ARG A 521 -10.11 18.58 12.98
CA ARG A 521 -9.68 19.95 12.67
C ARG A 521 -8.19 20.03 12.32
N MET A 522 -7.33 19.33 13.07
CA MET A 522 -5.89 19.27 12.74
C MET A 522 -5.64 18.66 11.37
N LEU A 523 -6.37 17.59 11.02
CA LEU A 523 -6.25 16.95 9.71
C LEU A 523 -6.73 17.87 8.58
N LEU A 524 -7.78 18.66 8.82
CA LEU A 524 -8.25 19.66 7.87
C LEU A 524 -7.19 20.76 7.65
N ALA A 525 -6.61 21.28 8.72
CA ALA A 525 -5.53 22.28 8.65
C ALA A 525 -4.33 21.75 7.86
N TYR A 526 -3.92 20.50 8.13
CA TYR A 526 -2.86 19.84 7.38
C TYR A 526 -3.20 19.72 5.87
N SER A 527 -4.45 19.36 5.53
CA SER A 527 -4.89 19.24 4.14
C SER A 527 -4.86 20.57 3.37
N ILE A 528 -5.23 21.66 4.04
CA ILE A 528 -5.22 23.02 3.47
C ILE A 528 -3.78 23.43 3.21
N ARG A 529 -2.88 23.23 4.18
CA ARG A 529 -1.45 23.57 4.04
C ARG A 529 -0.79 22.83 2.89
N LEU A 530 -1.05 21.53 2.73
CA LEU A 530 -0.51 20.77 1.60
C LEU A 530 -1.01 21.31 0.26
N SER A 531 -2.29 21.69 0.20
CA SER A 531 -2.89 22.29 -0.99
C SER A 531 -2.26 23.66 -1.33
N LEU A 532 -2.00 24.49 -0.31
CA LEU A 532 -1.35 25.81 -0.46
C LEU A 532 0.13 25.72 -0.82
N ALA A 533 0.84 24.70 -0.33
CA ALA A 533 2.27 24.56 -0.58
C ALA A 533 2.61 24.25 -2.05
N GLY A 534 1.62 24.09 -2.93
CA GLY A 534 1.82 23.62 -4.30
C GLY A 534 2.38 22.19 -4.38
N ARG A 535 2.64 21.59 -3.21
CA ARG A 535 2.96 20.18 -3.01
C ARG A 535 1.67 19.41 -3.19
N ARG A 536 1.19 19.36 -4.44
CA ARG A 536 0.42 18.18 -4.85
C ARG A 536 1.26 16.97 -4.46
N PRO A 537 0.64 15.87 -4.00
CA PRO A 537 1.34 14.59 -3.90
C PRO A 537 2.08 14.40 -5.22
N GLN A 538 3.40 14.54 -5.25
CA GLN A 538 4.13 14.02 -6.38
C GLN A 538 4.03 12.50 -6.21
N PRO A 539 3.47 11.78 -7.19
CA PRO A 539 3.41 10.34 -7.09
C PRO A 539 4.82 9.79 -6.88
N CYS A 540 4.94 8.83 -5.96
CA CYS A 540 5.96 7.81 -6.11
C CYS A 540 5.68 7.04 -7.39
#